data_AF-A0AAP1E835-F1
#
_entry.id   AF-A0AAP1E835-F1
#
_cell.length_a   1.000
_cell.length_b   1.000
_cell.length_c   1.000
_cell.angle_alpha   90.00
_cell.angle_beta   90.00
_cell.angle_gamma   90.00
#
_symmetry.space_group_name_H-M   'P 1'
#
loop_
_entity.id
_entity.type
_entity.pdbx_description
1 polymer ?
#
loop_
_entity_poly.entity_id
_entity_poly.type
_entity_poly.pdbx_seq_one_letter_code
_entity_poly.pdbx_strand_id
1 'polypeptide(L)'
;MLNESYFEEKDGVIVMASGRSLLTGLFVGGIIGGAAVLLTAPSSGKQLREKMKTNYDSFEETIKRLKSDGLALKDQLIKAAKESTDVIKDVGGELQTSIKKWQEEIKPHQQDLQKEIADIEEKIRQLEKTLQN
;
A
#
# COMPACT_ATOMS: atom_id res chain seq x y z
N MET A 1 2.49 33.04 28.19
CA MET A 1 3.27 32.09 29.00
C MET A 1 2.43 30.85 29.21
N LEU A 2 3.08 29.72 29.06
CA LEU A 2 2.57 28.36 28.87
C LEU A 2 1.70 27.87 30.03
N ASN A 3 0.69 27.06 29.75
CA ASN A 3 0.63 25.76 30.41
C ASN A 3 0.01 24.72 29.47
N GLU A 4 0.91 23.89 28.98
CA GLU A 4 0.73 22.72 28.15
C GLU A 4 0.67 21.51 29.08
N SER A 5 -0.40 20.71 28.98
CA SER A 5 -0.64 19.35 29.53
C SER A 5 -2.17 19.22 29.78
N TYR A 6 -2.90 18.21 29.31
CA TYR A 6 -2.60 16.79 29.28
C TYR A 6 -3.32 16.09 28.10
N PHE A 7 -2.62 15.09 27.56
CA PHE A 7 -3.09 14.00 26.73
C PHE A 7 -4.36 13.34 27.31
N GLU A 8 -5.35 13.08 26.45
CA GLU A 8 -6.19 11.88 26.58
C GLU A 8 -6.25 11.20 25.21
N GLU A 9 -5.32 10.27 25.02
CA GLU A 9 -5.34 9.23 24.00
C GLU A 9 -6.56 8.34 24.27
N LYS A 10 -7.66 8.55 23.54
CA LYS A 10 -8.78 7.61 23.52
C LYS A 10 -8.74 6.77 22.24
N ASP A 11 -8.16 5.59 22.43
CA ASP A 11 -8.59 4.33 21.83
C ASP A 11 -8.52 4.24 20.30
N GLY A 12 -7.31 3.96 19.82
CA GLY A 12 -7.02 2.56 19.50
C GLY A 12 -7.92 1.86 18.48
N VAL A 13 -8.37 2.54 17.42
CA VAL A 13 -8.84 1.82 16.22
C VAL A 13 -7.68 1.68 15.24
N ILE A 14 -6.73 0.81 15.59
CA ILE A 14 -5.94 0.15 14.55
C ILE A 14 -6.92 -0.81 13.87
N VAL A 15 -7.49 -0.40 12.73
CA VAL A 15 -8.14 -1.34 11.81
C VAL A 15 -7.04 -2.22 11.23
N MET A 16 -6.63 -3.24 11.98
CA MET A 16 -5.86 -4.34 11.43
C MET A 16 -6.72 -4.96 10.34
N ALA A 17 -6.23 -4.91 9.10
CA ALA A 17 -6.86 -5.53 7.94
C ALA A 17 -6.83 -7.06 8.08
N SER A 18 -7.66 -7.58 8.97
CA SER A 18 -8.16 -8.95 8.92
C SER A 18 -9.41 -8.93 8.04
N GLY A 19 -9.71 -10.01 7.31
CA GLY A 19 -10.86 -10.05 6.37
C GLY A 19 -12.22 -9.64 6.98
N ARG A 20 -12.33 -9.61 8.32
CA ARG A 20 -13.49 -9.10 9.06
C ARG A 20 -13.72 -7.59 8.86
N SER A 21 -12.69 -6.77 8.72
CA SER A 21 -12.84 -5.31 8.53
C SER A 21 -13.37 -4.97 7.13
N LEU A 22 -12.90 -5.67 6.10
CA LEU A 22 -13.41 -5.53 4.73
C LEU A 22 -14.88 -5.93 4.62
N LEU A 23 -15.27 -7.05 5.26
CA LEU A 23 -16.66 -7.49 5.31
C LEU A 23 -17.55 -6.47 6.02
N THR A 24 -17.07 -5.87 7.11
CA THR A 24 -17.80 -4.83 7.84
C THR A 24 -17.96 -3.57 6.99
N GLY A 25 -16.89 -3.14 6.31
CA GLY A 25 -16.94 -1.99 5.38
C GLY A 25 -17.88 -2.22 4.20
N LEU A 26 -17.89 -3.42 3.62
CA LEU A 26 -18.83 -3.80 2.57
C LEU A 26 -20.28 -3.82 3.07
N PHE A 27 -20.51 -4.26 4.32
CA PHE A 27 -21.85 -4.28 4.91
C PHE A 27 -22.38 -2.85 5.11
N VAL A 28 -21.62 -2.01 5.79
CA VAL A 28 -22.01 -0.63 6.08
C VAL A 28 -22.13 0.18 4.77
N GLY A 29 -21.15 0.07 3.89
CA GLY A 29 -21.15 0.72 2.58
C GLY A 29 -22.26 0.20 1.66
N GLY A 30 -22.56 -1.09 1.71
CA GLY A 30 -23.63 -1.71 0.92
C GLY A 30 -25.02 -1.25 1.35
N ILE A 31 -25.25 -1.08 2.66
CA ILE A 31 -26.53 -0.54 3.17
C ILE A 31 -26.69 0.92 2.74
N ILE A 32 -25.68 1.77 3.01
CA ILE A 32 -25.75 3.20 2.71
C ILE A 32 -25.82 3.43 1.20
N GLY A 33 -24.97 2.76 0.42
CA GLY A 33 -24.93 2.85 -1.03
C GLY A 33 -26.19 2.28 -1.68
N GLY A 34 -26.70 1.15 -1.19
CA GLY A 34 -27.96 0.57 -1.65
C GLY A 34 -29.14 1.50 -1.40
N ALA A 35 -29.23 2.10 -0.21
CA ALA A 35 -30.27 3.08 0.09
C ALA A 35 -30.16 4.33 -0.79
N ALA A 36 -28.95 4.84 -1.03
CA ALA A 36 -28.72 5.99 -1.90
C ALA A 36 -29.12 5.68 -3.36
N VAL A 37 -28.76 4.51 -3.88
CA VAL A 37 -29.17 4.05 -5.22
C VAL A 37 -30.69 3.93 -5.32
N LEU A 38 -31.34 3.35 -4.30
CA LEU A 38 -32.80 3.24 -4.29
C LEU A 38 -33.50 4.60 -4.20
N LEU A 39 -32.92 5.56 -3.48
CA LEU A 39 -33.46 6.92 -3.34
C LEU A 39 -33.25 7.77 -4.60
N THR A 40 -32.13 7.56 -5.29
CA THR A 40 -31.72 8.38 -6.44
C THR A 40 -32.08 7.73 -7.79
N ALA A 41 -32.51 6.47 -7.79
CA ALA A 41 -32.96 5.79 -9.00
C ALA A 41 -34.18 6.53 -9.58
N PRO A 42 -34.17 6.90 -10.87
CA PRO A 42 -35.24 7.69 -11.50
C PRO A 42 -36.56 6.92 -11.69
N SER A 43 -36.64 5.64 -11.29
CA SER A 43 -37.81 4.79 -11.47
C SER A 43 -38.73 4.80 -10.26
N SER A 44 -40.04 5.00 -10.46
CA SER A 44 -41.01 4.89 -9.37
C SER A 44 -41.08 3.46 -8.82
N GLY A 45 -41.34 3.30 -7.52
CA GLY A 45 -41.40 1.98 -6.87
C GLY A 45 -42.39 0.98 -7.51
N LYS A 46 -43.45 1.47 -8.16
CA LYS A 46 -44.37 0.65 -8.97
C LYS A 46 -43.68 0.04 -10.19
N GLN A 47 -42.92 0.84 -10.93
CA GLN A 47 -42.16 0.40 -12.10
C GLN A 47 -41.04 -0.57 -11.71
N LEU A 48 -40.38 -0.36 -10.57
CA LEU A 48 -39.37 -1.28 -10.06
C LEU A 48 -39.98 -2.64 -9.71
N ARG A 49 -41.13 -2.66 -9.03
CA ARG A 49 -41.86 -3.90 -8.72
C ARG A 49 -42.37 -4.61 -9.98
N GLU A 50 -42.92 -3.88 -10.94
CA GLU A 50 -43.32 -4.45 -12.23
C GLU A 50 -42.12 -5.02 -13.00
N LYS A 51 -41.01 -4.27 -13.09
CA LYS A 51 -39.78 -4.75 -13.73
C LYS A 51 -39.20 -5.97 -13.01
N MET A 52 -39.21 -6.02 -11.69
CA MET A 52 -38.81 -7.23 -10.94
C MET A 52 -39.72 -8.41 -11.26
N LYS A 53 -41.04 -8.21 -11.32
CA LYS A 53 -41.98 -9.29 -11.61
C LYS A 53 -41.84 -9.83 -13.03
N THR A 54 -41.58 -8.95 -13.99
CA THR A 54 -41.46 -9.32 -15.42
C THR A 54 -40.07 -9.83 -15.79
N ASN A 55 -39.01 -9.40 -15.10
CA ASN A 55 -37.62 -9.71 -15.45
C ASN A 55 -36.92 -10.56 -14.39
N TYR A 56 -37.67 -11.21 -13.48
CA TYR A 56 -37.10 -12.03 -12.42
C TYR A 56 -36.15 -13.10 -12.97
N ASP A 57 -36.58 -13.82 -14.01
CA ASP A 57 -35.78 -14.89 -14.62
C ASP A 57 -34.49 -14.35 -15.26
N SER A 58 -34.59 -13.22 -15.97
CA SER A 58 -33.41 -12.56 -16.56
C SER A 58 -32.47 -11.98 -15.51
N PHE A 59 -33.01 -11.50 -14.39
CA PHE A 59 -32.23 -11.02 -13.26
C PHE A 59 -31.51 -12.18 -12.57
N GLU A 60 -32.19 -13.32 -12.37
CA GLU A 60 -31.58 -14.53 -11.84
C GLU A 60 -30.45 -15.04 -12.74
N GLU A 61 -30.66 -15.05 -14.06
CA GLU A 61 -29.62 -15.42 -15.03
C GLU A 61 -28.43 -14.46 -14.97
N THR A 62 -28.68 -13.16 -14.88
CA THR A 62 -27.64 -12.13 -14.75
C THR A 62 -26.84 -12.31 -13.46
N ILE A 63 -27.49 -12.60 -12.33
CA ILE A 63 -26.83 -12.89 -11.05
C ILE A 63 -26.01 -14.18 -11.13
N LYS A 64 -26.53 -15.23 -11.78
CA LYS A 64 -25.78 -16.48 -12.00
C LYS A 64 -24.52 -16.24 -12.84
N ARG A 65 -24.62 -15.45 -13.91
CA ARG A 65 -23.49 -15.05 -14.76
C ARG A 65 -22.47 -14.23 -13.97
N LEU A 66 -22.91 -13.16 -13.28
CA LEU A 66 -22.05 -12.34 -12.42
C LEU A 66 -21.32 -13.17 -11.35
N LYS A 67 -22.00 -14.15 -10.75
CA LYS A 67 -21.37 -15.07 -9.80
C LYS A 67 -20.29 -15.92 -10.48
N SER A 68 -20.60 -16.50 -11.63
CA SER A 68 -19.65 -17.31 -12.40
C SER A 68 -18.43 -16.50 -12.83
N ASP A 69 -18.65 -15.33 -13.42
CA ASP A 69 -17.61 -14.44 -13.91
C ASP A 69 -16.79 -13.86 -12.75
N GLY A 70 -17.43 -13.52 -11.65
CA GLY A 70 -16.77 -13.07 -10.42
C GLY A 70 -15.90 -14.15 -9.78
N LEU A 71 -16.33 -15.43 -9.80
CA LEU A 71 -15.51 -16.55 -9.34
C LEU A 71 -14.27 -16.74 -10.23
N ALA A 72 -14.44 -16.68 -11.56
CA ALA A 72 -13.33 -16.78 -12.49
C ALA A 72 -12.34 -15.61 -12.34
N LEU A 73 -12.85 -14.39 -12.14
CA LEU A 73 -12.03 -13.20 -11.94
C LEU A 73 -11.27 -13.25 -10.60
N LYS A 74 -11.91 -13.74 -9.53
CA LYS A 74 -11.26 -13.96 -8.24
C LYS A 74 -10.07 -14.90 -8.37
N ASP A 75 -10.23 -16.03 -9.07
CA ASP A 75 -9.15 -17.00 -9.22
C ASP A 75 -7.99 -16.44 -10.06
N GLN A 76 -8.28 -15.63 -11.08
CA GLN A 76 -7.27 -14.92 -11.86
C GLN A 76 -6.55 -13.86 -11.02
N LEU A 77 -7.28 -13.08 -10.21
CA LEU A 77 -6.69 -12.09 -9.30
C LEU A 77 -5.82 -12.75 -8.23
N ILE A 78 -6.21 -13.90 -7.69
CA ILE A 78 -5.39 -14.64 -6.72
C ILE A 78 -4.08 -15.11 -7.39
N LYS A 79 -4.16 -15.64 -8.62
CA LYS A 79 -2.96 -16.07 -9.36
C LYS A 79 -2.04 -14.90 -9.70
N ALA A 80 -2.59 -13.82 -10.25
CA ALA A 80 -1.84 -12.61 -10.56
C ALA A 80 -1.23 -11.97 -9.31
N ALA A 81 -1.99 -11.90 -8.21
CA ALA A 81 -1.48 -11.43 -6.93
C ALA A 81 -0.33 -12.32 -6.44
N LYS A 82 -0.47 -13.64 -6.50
CA LYS A 82 0.57 -14.58 -6.10
C LYS A 82 1.85 -14.41 -6.92
N GLU A 83 1.74 -14.37 -8.25
CA GLU A 83 2.86 -14.12 -9.17
C GLU A 83 3.51 -12.75 -8.90
N SER A 84 2.70 -11.71 -8.65
CA SER A 84 3.24 -10.39 -8.28
C SER A 84 3.93 -10.37 -6.91
N THR A 85 3.50 -11.23 -5.97
CA THR A 85 4.11 -11.30 -4.64
C THR A 85 5.48 -11.97 -4.69
N ASP A 86 5.63 -12.99 -5.54
CA ASP A 86 6.91 -13.69 -5.72
C ASP A 86 7.93 -12.77 -6.41
N VAL A 87 7.54 -12.04 -7.46
CA VAL A 87 8.40 -11.04 -8.12
C VAL A 87 8.83 -9.92 -7.16
N ILE A 88 7.94 -9.42 -6.30
CA ILE A 88 8.27 -8.37 -5.32
C ILE A 88 9.21 -8.89 -4.22
N LYS A 89 9.04 -10.16 -3.80
CA LYS A 89 9.93 -10.78 -2.81
C LYS A 89 11.33 -11.00 -3.34
N ASP A 90 11.46 -11.45 -4.59
CA ASP A 90 12.76 -11.70 -5.21
C ASP A 90 13.54 -10.39 -5.39
N VAL A 91 12.90 -9.35 -5.94
CA VAL A 91 13.52 -8.02 -6.08
C VAL A 91 13.88 -7.42 -4.71
N GLY A 92 13.01 -7.57 -3.71
CA GLY A 92 13.28 -7.09 -2.35
C GLY A 92 14.48 -7.81 -1.70
N GLY A 93 14.58 -9.13 -1.85
CA GLY A 93 15.68 -9.94 -1.33
C GLY A 93 17.02 -9.63 -2.02
N GLU A 94 17.01 -9.43 -3.34
CA GLU A 94 18.20 -9.07 -4.12
C GLU A 94 18.69 -7.66 -3.77
N LEU A 95 17.80 -6.69 -3.59
CA LEU A 95 18.15 -5.34 -3.16
C LEU A 95 18.74 -5.34 -1.74
N GLN A 96 18.14 -6.08 -0.81
CA GLN A 96 18.65 -6.20 0.55
C GLN A 96 20.06 -6.82 0.58
N THR A 97 20.29 -7.84 -0.27
CA THR A 97 21.60 -8.48 -0.42
C THR A 97 22.62 -7.53 -1.02
N SER A 98 22.23 -6.74 -2.02
CA SER A 98 23.08 -5.74 -2.66
C SER A 98 23.47 -4.62 -1.69
N ILE A 99 22.54 -4.16 -0.84
CA ILE A 99 22.82 -3.16 0.21
C ILE A 99 23.80 -3.72 1.25
N LYS A 100 23.63 -5.00 1.66
CA LYS A 100 24.58 -5.65 2.59
C LYS A 100 25.98 -5.77 2.00
N LYS A 101 26.10 -6.22 0.74
CA LYS A 101 27.39 -6.28 0.05
C LYS A 101 28.05 -4.92 -0.05
N TRP A 102 27.29 -3.89 -0.45
CA TRP A 102 27.81 -2.53 -0.51
C TRP A 102 28.31 -2.03 0.86
N GLN A 103 27.59 -2.34 1.95
CA GLN A 103 28.05 -2.02 3.31
C GLN A 103 29.32 -2.79 3.71
N GLU A 104 29.42 -4.07 3.36
CA GLU A 104 30.59 -4.90 3.66
C GLU A 104 31.82 -4.47 2.85
N GLU A 105 31.64 -4.07 1.59
CA GLU A 105 32.71 -3.62 0.70
C GLU A 105 33.19 -2.19 1.04
N ILE A 106 32.28 -1.26 1.38
CA ILE A 106 32.66 0.13 1.68
C ILE A 106 33.26 0.28 3.09
N LYS A 107 32.82 -0.51 4.08
CA LYS A 107 33.32 -0.43 5.47
C LYS A 107 34.84 -0.46 5.61
N PRO A 108 35.59 -1.40 4.99
CA PRO A 108 37.04 -1.44 5.11
C PRO A 108 37.72 -0.24 4.42
N HIS A 109 37.18 0.21 3.27
CA HIS A 109 37.78 1.32 2.52
C HIS A 109 37.50 2.72 3.12
N GLN A 110 36.60 2.85 4.10
CA GLN A 110 36.40 4.12 4.81
C GLN A 110 37.65 4.58 5.57
N GLN A 111 38.44 3.66 6.13
CA GLN A 111 39.67 4.02 6.86
C GLN A 111 40.75 4.53 5.91
N ASP A 112 40.89 3.91 4.74
CA ASP A 112 41.84 4.34 3.71
C ASP A 112 41.45 5.70 3.14
N LEU A 113 40.17 5.92 2.85
CA LEU A 113 39.67 7.22 2.39
C LEU A 113 39.85 8.33 3.43
N GLN A 114 39.62 8.04 4.72
CA GLN A 114 39.89 9.03 5.78
C GLN A 114 41.37 9.37 5.88
N LYS A 115 42.24 8.38 5.70
CA LYS A 115 43.69 8.56 5.72
C LYS A 115 44.18 9.37 4.52
N GLU A 116 43.67 9.08 3.32
CA GLU A 116 43.99 9.84 2.11
C GLU A 116 43.49 11.29 2.20
N ILE A 117 42.29 11.52 2.76
CA ILE A 117 41.78 12.88 2.98
C ILE A 117 42.67 13.64 3.98
N ALA A 118 43.08 13.01 5.08
CA ALA A 118 43.96 13.63 6.06
C ALA A 118 45.34 13.98 5.47
N ASP A 119 45.92 13.08 4.68
CA ASP A 119 47.20 13.29 3.99
C ASP A 119 47.12 14.45 2.97
N ILE A 120 46.00 14.58 2.25
CA ILE A 120 45.76 15.68 1.33
C ILE A 120 45.66 17.00 2.11
N GLU A 121 44.94 17.02 3.24
CA GLU A 121 44.79 18.20 4.08
C GLU A 121 46.14 18.68 4.65
N GLU A 122 47.00 17.74 5.06
CA GLU A 122 48.34 18.05 5.54
C GLU A 122 49.24 18.61 4.44
N LYS A 123 49.21 18.03 3.24
CA LYS A 123 49.96 18.52 2.07
C LYS A 123 49.53 19.93 1.68
N ILE A 124 48.23 20.25 1.73
CA ILE A 124 47.72 21.60 1.45
C ILE A 124 48.24 22.60 2.48
N ARG A 125 48.20 22.27 3.78
CA ARG A 125 48.73 23.14 4.85
C ARG A 125 50.24 23.41 4.71
N GLN A 126 51.00 22.40 4.28
CA GLN A 126 52.45 22.55 4.02
C GLN A 126 52.73 23.46 2.81
N LEU A 127 51.92 23.35 1.75
CA LEU A 127 52.00 24.23 0.59
C LEU A 127 51.68 25.69 0.96
N GLU A 128 50.64 25.93 1.75
CA GLU A 128 50.30 27.28 2.24
C GLU A 128 51.42 27.90 3.10
N LYS A 129 52.03 27.12 4.01
CA LYS A 129 53.17 27.61 4.82
C LYS A 129 54.40 27.93 3.99
N THR A 130 54.65 27.18 2.93
CA THR A 130 55.81 27.39 2.05
C THR A 130 55.63 28.61 1.15
N LEU A 131 54.38 28.95 0.80
CA LEU A 131 54.03 30.15 0.01
C LEU A 131 53.95 31.44 0.84
N GLN A 132 53.88 31.35 2.18
CA GLN A 132 53.83 32.50 3.10
C GLN A 132 55.21 32.90 3.68
N ASN A 133 56.28 32.16 3.36
CA ASN A 133 57.68 32.55 3.61
C ASN A 133 58.33 33.09 2.33
#